data_AF-A0A2D9TLR1-F1
#
_entry.id   AF-A0A2D9TLR1-F1
#
_cell.length_a   1.000
_cell.length_b   1.000
_cell.length_c   1.000
_cell.angle_alpha   90.00
_cell.angle_beta   90.00
_cell.angle_gamma   90.00
#
_symmetry.space_group_name_H-M   'P 1'
#
loop_
_entity.id
_entity.type
_entity.pdbx_description
1 polymer ?
#
loop_
_entity_poly.entity_id
_entity_poly.type
_entity_poly.pdbx_seq_one_letter_code
_entity_poly.pdbx_strand_id
1 'polypeptide(L)' 'MESTSNLTLLISLLINGMITVFFVLFLVFFLGKIIIKYFKSFSVEKKDLSIDTEKLIHEKIHQISNGKGKVLNYKKLD' A
#
# COMPACT_ATOMS: atom_id res chain seq x y z
N MET A 1 14.68 -56.39 -0.30
CA MET A 1 14.30 -55.46 0.80
C MET A 1 14.98 -54.09 0.70
N GLU A 2 16.16 -53.97 0.07
CA GLU A 2 16.83 -52.67 -0.12
C GLU A 2 16.20 -51.81 -1.23
N SER A 3 15.80 -52.42 -2.35
CA SER A 3 15.21 -51.74 -3.51
C SER A 3 13.90 -51.01 -3.18
N THR A 4 13.07 -51.59 -2.32
CA THR A 4 11.84 -50.97 -1.80
C THR A 4 12.12 -49.75 -0.91
N SER A 5 13.19 -49.79 -0.10
CA SER A 5 13.56 -48.69 0.79
C SER A 5 14.09 -47.48 0.02
N ASN A 6 14.95 -47.73 -0.98
CA ASN A 6 15.50 -46.68 -1.85
C ASN A 6 14.40 -45.97 -2.66
N LEU A 7 13.39 -46.72 -3.11
CA LEU A 7 12.26 -46.17 -3.85
C LEU A 7 11.40 -45.25 -2.98
N THR A 8 11.15 -45.62 -1.72
CA THR A 8 10.42 -44.78 -0.76
C THR A 8 11.18 -43.49 -0.43
N LEU A 9 12.50 -43.56 -0.25
CA LEU A 9 13.34 -42.37 -0.05
C LEU A 9 13.29 -41.42 -1.24
N LEU A 10 13.38 -41.95 -2.46
CA LEU A 10 13.32 -41.15 -3.69
C LEU A 10 11.96 -40.44 -3.81
N ILE A 11 10.87 -41.14 -3.54
CA ILE A 11 9.51 -40.59 -3.59
C ILE A 11 9.31 -39.51 -2.52
N SER A 12 9.80 -39.74 -1.30
CA SER A 12 9.72 -38.75 -0.23
C SER A 12 10.50 -37.49 -0.57
N LEU A 13 11.70 -37.63 -1.15
CA LEU A 13 12.51 -36.51 -1.62
C LEU A 13 11.82 -35.74 -2.74
N LEU A 14 11.21 -36.45 -3.70
CA LEU A 14 10.51 -35.83 -4.82
C LEU A 14 9.29 -35.03 -4.34
N ILE A 15 8.46 -35.62 -3.48
CA ILE A 15 7.27 -34.96 -2.92
C ILE A 15 7.67 -33.75 -2.08
N ASN A 16 8.65 -33.88 -1.20
CA ASN A 16 9.13 -32.75 -0.41
C ASN A 16 9.69 -31.64 -1.29
N GLY A 17 10.49 -31.99 -2.31
CA GLY A 17 11.02 -31.03 -3.27
C GLY A 17 9.91 -30.28 -4.01
N MET A 18 8.89 -30.98 -4.49
CA MET A 18 7.73 -30.38 -5.16
C MET A 18 6.96 -29.43 -4.23
N ILE A 19 6.72 -29.85 -2.99
CA ILE A 19 6.04 -29.04 -1.98
C ILE A 19 6.85 -27.78 -1.68
N THR A 20 8.16 -27.90 -1.45
CA THR A 20 9.04 -26.75 -1.19
C THR A 20 9.01 -25.76 -2.33
N VAL A 21 9.17 -26.22 -3.58
CA VAL A 21 9.11 -25.34 -4.76
C VAL A 21 7.75 -24.65 -4.86
N PHE A 22 6.65 -25.38 -4.64
CA PHE A 22 5.31 -24.81 -4.63
C PHE A 22 5.16 -23.70 -3.58
N PHE A 23 5.61 -23.93 -2.34
CA PHE A 23 5.56 -22.93 -1.28
C PHE A 23 6.42 -21.71 -1.58
N VAL A 24 7.62 -21.89 -2.14
CA VAL A 24 8.50 -20.78 -2.53
C VAL A 24 7.82 -19.93 -3.60
N LEU A 25 7.26 -20.53 -4.65
CA LEU A 25 6.55 -19.80 -5.71
C LEU A 25 5.31 -19.09 -5.17
N PHE A 26 4.53 -19.76 -4.31
CA PHE A 26 3.36 -19.18 -3.67
C PHE A 26 3.75 -17.97 -2.80
N LEU A 27 4.83 -18.08 -2.04
CA LEU A 27 5.34 -17.02 -1.20
C LEU A 27 5.79 -15.82 -2.03
N VAL A 28 6.57 -16.03 -3.09
CA VAL A 28 6.99 -14.97 -4.01
C VAL A 28 5.79 -14.26 -4.64
N PHE A 29 4.78 -15.01 -5.08
CA PHE A 29 3.54 -14.45 -5.61
C PHE A 29 2.81 -13.59 -4.57
N PHE A 30 2.68 -14.10 -3.34
CA PHE A 30 1.99 -13.39 -2.27
C PHE A 30 2.73 -12.12 -1.84
N LEU A 31 4.05 -12.19 -1.68
CA LEU A 31 4.91 -11.04 -1.40
C LEU A 31 4.82 -10.02 -2.53
N GLY A 32 4.89 -10.43 -3.79
CA GLY A 32 4.73 -9.53 -4.94
C GLY A 32 3.40 -8.79 -4.90
N LYS A 33 2.31 -9.49 -4.61
CA LYS A 33 0.98 -8.88 -4.47
C LYS A 33 0.89 -7.92 -3.28
N ILE A 34 1.48 -8.28 -2.13
CA ILE A 34 1.55 -7.43 -0.94
C ILE A 34 2.32 -6.15 -1.26
N ILE A 35 3.50 -6.27 -1.86
CA ILE A 35 4.35 -5.15 -2.25
C ILE A 35 3.55 -4.20 -3.16
N ILE A 36 2.94 -4.71 -4.24
CA ILE A 36 2.10 -3.89 -5.14
C ILE A 36 0.95 -3.22 -4.38
N LYS A 37 0.31 -3.90 -3.42
CA LYS A 37 -0.75 -3.31 -2.59
C LYS A 37 -0.23 -2.18 -1.70
N TYR A 38 0.94 -2.35 -1.07
CA TYR A 38 1.58 -1.29 -0.30
C TYR A 38 1.97 -0.11 -1.19
N PHE A 39 2.59 -0.35 -2.34
CA PHE A 39 2.94 0.72 -3.29
C PHE A 39 1.72 1.40 -3.93
N LYS A 40 0.61 0.68 -4.15
CA LYS A 40 -0.67 1.27 -4.57
C LYS A 40 -1.30 2.11 -3.45
N SER A 41 -1.11 1.71 -2.19
CA SER A 41 -1.51 2.52 -1.02
C SER A 41 -0.59 3.73 -0.82
N PHE A 42 0.68 3.62 -1.24
CA PHE A 42 1.59 4.72 -1.54
C PHE A 42 1.36 5.24 -2.96
N SER A 43 0.10 5.26 -3.42
CA SER A 43 -0.30 6.36 -4.29
C SER A 43 0.01 7.57 -3.46
N VAL A 44 1.20 8.15 -3.70
CA VAL A 44 1.58 9.53 -3.43
C VAL A 44 0.27 10.24 -3.30
N GLU A 45 -0.06 10.68 -2.08
CA GLU A 45 -1.15 11.61 -1.86
C GLU A 45 -1.03 12.53 -3.05
N LYS A 46 -1.94 12.38 -4.01
CA LYS A 46 -2.18 13.44 -4.97
C LYS A 46 -2.64 14.49 -4.01
N LYS A 47 -1.70 15.32 -3.55
CA LYS A 47 -1.93 16.48 -2.69
C LYS A 47 -3.22 17.00 -3.21
N ASP A 48 -4.26 16.86 -2.39
CA ASP A 48 -5.64 17.08 -2.76
C ASP A 48 -5.65 18.38 -3.57
N LEU A 49 -5.76 18.25 -4.90
CA LEU A 49 -6.01 19.39 -5.79
C LEU A 49 -7.40 19.98 -5.51
N SER A 50 -8.12 19.38 -4.56
CA SER A 50 -9.39 19.77 -3.97
C SER A 50 -9.29 20.36 -2.56
N ILE A 51 -8.11 20.57 -1.96
CA ILE A 51 -8.06 21.46 -0.78
C ILE A 51 -8.32 22.87 -1.30
N ASP A 52 -9.61 23.23 -1.27
CA ASP A 52 -10.14 24.55 -1.54
C ASP A 52 -9.58 25.50 -0.47
N THR A 53 -8.35 25.93 -0.70
CA THR A 53 -7.56 26.75 0.21
C THR A 53 -8.30 28.05 0.49
N GLU A 54 -9.09 28.51 -0.49
CA GLU A 54 -10.01 29.64 -0.34
C GLU A 54 -11.06 29.37 0.75
N LYS A 55 -11.74 28.21 0.72
CA LYS A 55 -12.68 27.83 1.80
C LYS A 55 -12.02 27.79 3.17
N LEU A 56 -10.82 27.21 3.28
CA LEU A 56 -10.09 27.16 4.55
C LEU A 56 -9.72 28.55 5.07
N ILE A 57 -9.28 29.45 4.19
CA ILE A 57 -8.98 30.84 4.58
C ILE A 57 -10.27 31.55 5.01
N HIS A 58 -11.35 31.41 4.26
CA HIS A 58 -12.65 32.01 4.58
C HIS A 58 -13.19 31.52 5.93
N GLU A 59 -13.15 30.21 6.18
CA GLU A 59 -13.60 29.63 7.45
C GLU A 59 -12.75 30.12 8.62
N LYS A 60 -11.42 30.15 8.45
CA LYS A 60 -10.51 30.63 9.50
C LYS A 60 -10.73 32.10 9.83
N ILE A 61 -10.93 32.94 8.83
CA ILE A 61 -11.21 34.37 9.02
C ILE A 61 -12.60 34.57 9.64
N HIS A 62 -13.60 33.78 9.26
CA HIS A 62 -14.92 33.78 9.89
C HIS A 62 -14.82 33.43 11.39
N GLN A 63 -14.02 32.43 11.76
CA GLN A 63 -13.79 32.06 13.15
C GLN A 63 -13.07 33.17 13.95
N ILE A 64 -11.99 33.74 13.41
CA ILE A 64 -11.21 34.80 14.07
C ILE A 64 -12.05 36.06 14.27
N SER A 65 -12.88 36.40 13.29
CA SER A 65 -13.72 37.59 13.31
C SER A 65 -15.07 37.40 13.99
N ASN A 66 -15.33 36.21 14.55
CA ASN A 66 -16.60 35.83 15.14
C ASN A 66 -17.80 36.11 14.20
N GLY A 67 -17.61 35.79 12.91
CA GLY A 67 -18.59 35.95 11.83
C GLY A 67 -18.73 37.35 11.22
N LYS A 68 -17.92 38.33 11.65
CA LYS A 68 -18.03 39.73 11.17
C LYS A 68 -17.07 40.08 10.04
N GLY A 69 -16.02 39.29 9.85
CA GLY A 69 -14.95 39.54 8.89
C GLY A 69 -15.17 38.79 7.58
N LYS A 70 -14.95 39.49 6.47
CA LYS A 70 -15.02 38.94 5.11
C LYS A 70 -13.65 39.06 4.45
N VAL A 71 -13.20 37.99 3.79
CA VAL A 71 -11.98 38.01 2.98
C VAL A 71 -12.27 38.80 1.70
N LEU A 72 -11.55 39.90 1.48
CA LEU A 72 -11.68 40.73 0.28
C LEU A 72 -10.64 40.37 -0.78
N ASN A 73 -9.44 40.00 -0.35
CA ASN A 73 -8.36 39.56 -1.22
C ASN A 73 -7.38 38.71 -0.40
N TYR A 74 -6.79 37.70 -1.00
CA TYR A 74 -5.70 36.93 -0.42
C TYR A 74 -4.58 36.78 -1.45
N LYS A 75 -3.34 37.00 -1.00
CA LYS A 75 -2.16 36.85 -1.84
C LYS A 75 -1.24 35.83 -1.20
N LYS A 76 -0.83 34.83 -1.99
CA LYS A 76 0.23 33.92 -1.60
C LYS A 76 1.54 34.71 -1.56
N LEU A 77 2.21 34.70 -0.41
CA LEU A 77 3.60 35.16 -0.30
C LEU A 77 4.46 34.00 -0.82
N ASP A 78 5.22 34.24 -1.90
CA ASP A 78 6.26 33.31 -2.39
C ASP A 78 7.47 33.30 -1.45
#